data_AF-A0A109HLV4-F1
#
_entry.id   AF-A0A109HLV4-F1
#
_cell.length_a   1.000
_cell.length_b   1.000
_cell.length_c   1.000
_cell.angle_alpha   90.00
_cell.angle_beta   90.00
_cell.angle_gamma   90.00
#
_symmetry.space_group_name_H-M   'P 1'
#
loop_
_entity.id
_entity.type
_entity.pdbx_description
1 polymer ?
#
loop_
_entity_poly.entity_id
_entity_poly.type
_entity_poly.pdbx_seq_one_letter_code
_entity_poly.pdbx_strand_id
1 'polypeptide(L)'
;PARPGHFPARNRIIAGLTLATLVIEAAARSGALITARLAAEAGREVFALPGSIHNPLARGCHRLIRDGAGLVESAEEVLAGVAPLAAELADALRGRLHAPTERIAEHTGATPCFPDSDYQRLWQALGHDPTCMDSVIARTGLTAAAASSMLLAMELDGYVAVERGRYTRKP
;
A
#
# COMPACT_ATOMS: atom_id res chain seq x y z
N PRO A 1 23.54 5.23 2.34
CA PRO A 1 24.39 4.27 1.59
C PRO A 1 23.73 2.87 1.59
N ALA A 2 23.95 2.06 0.56
CA ALA A 2 23.43 0.69 0.51
C ALA A 2 24.16 -0.20 1.52
N ARG A 3 23.41 -0.88 2.41
CA ARG A 3 23.96 -1.82 3.41
C ARG A 3 23.56 -3.25 3.04
N PRO A 4 24.34 -4.28 3.42
CA PRO A 4 24.04 -5.67 3.06
C PRO A 4 22.62 -6.13 3.38
N GLY A 5 22.04 -5.71 4.52
CA GLY A 5 20.67 -6.04 4.91
C GLY A 5 19.56 -5.36 4.09
N HIS A 6 19.86 -4.30 3.33
CA HIS A 6 18.84 -3.61 2.53
C HIS A 6 18.46 -4.40 1.28
N PHE A 7 19.36 -5.23 0.74
CA PHE A 7 19.12 -5.96 -0.51
C PHE A 7 18.08 -7.07 -0.34
N PRO A 8 18.13 -7.95 0.68
CA PRO A 8 17.07 -8.94 0.92
C PRO A 8 15.71 -8.31 1.21
N ALA A 9 15.68 -7.23 2.00
CA ALA A 9 14.45 -6.50 2.30
C ALA A 9 13.78 -5.94 1.03
N ARG A 10 14.58 -5.39 0.11
CA ARG A 10 14.14 -4.92 -1.20
C ARG A 10 13.63 -6.07 -2.07
N ASN A 11 14.33 -7.20 -2.09
CA ASN A 11 13.94 -8.35 -2.92
C ASN A 11 12.54 -8.87 -2.55
N ARG A 12 12.16 -8.84 -1.27
CA ARG A 12 10.81 -9.20 -0.82
C ARG A 12 9.73 -8.29 -1.43
N ILE A 13 10.02 -6.99 -1.57
CA ILE A 13 9.08 -6.04 -2.18
C ILE A 13 8.87 -6.38 -3.66
N ILE A 14 9.94 -6.69 -4.38
CA ILE A 14 9.85 -7.10 -5.80
C ILE A 14 9.04 -8.39 -5.94
N ALA A 15 9.35 -9.40 -5.12
CA ALA A 15 8.61 -10.65 -5.12
C ALA A 15 7.11 -10.46 -4.80
N GLY A 16 6.78 -9.59 -3.84
CA GLY A 16 5.40 -9.37 -3.42
C GLY A 16 4.55 -8.56 -4.41
N LEU A 17 5.16 -7.59 -5.11
CA LEU A 17 4.46 -6.69 -6.04
C LEU A 17 4.25 -7.29 -7.44
N THR A 18 4.92 -8.38 -7.78
CA THR A 18 4.82 -9.02 -9.08
C THR A 18 3.81 -10.15 -9.09
N LEU A 19 3.19 -10.40 -10.26
CA LEU A 19 2.38 -11.60 -10.49
C LEU A 19 3.28 -12.84 -10.68
N ALA A 20 4.43 -12.63 -11.30
CA ALA A 20 5.43 -13.66 -11.53
C ALA A 20 6.85 -13.07 -11.52
N THR A 21 7.84 -13.92 -11.26
CA THR A 21 9.26 -13.57 -11.36
C THR A 21 9.94 -14.44 -12.41
N LEU A 22 10.54 -13.80 -13.43
CA LEU A 22 11.37 -14.46 -14.44
C LEU A 22 12.85 -14.30 -14.11
N VAL A 23 13.59 -15.41 -14.07
CA VAL A 23 15.05 -15.41 -13.91
C VAL A 23 15.71 -15.72 -15.25
N ILE A 24 16.44 -14.73 -15.78
CA ILE A 24 17.15 -14.84 -17.06
C ILE A 24 18.49 -15.58 -16.89
N GLU A 25 19.32 -15.10 -15.95
CA GLU A 25 20.63 -15.69 -15.63
C GLU A 25 20.91 -15.63 -14.13
N ALA A 26 21.37 -16.74 -13.56
CA ALA A 26 21.73 -16.84 -12.17
C ALA A 26 22.78 -17.93 -11.93
N ALA A 27 23.97 -17.54 -11.43
CA ALA A 27 24.88 -18.51 -10.84
C ALA A 27 24.26 -19.21 -9.61
N ALA A 28 24.78 -20.36 -9.20
CA ALA A 28 24.24 -21.18 -8.10
C ALA A 28 24.09 -20.44 -6.75
N ARG A 29 24.86 -19.36 -6.52
CA ARG A 29 24.80 -18.48 -5.34
C ARG A 29 24.38 -17.04 -5.66
N SER A 30 23.62 -16.84 -6.74
CA SER A 30 23.12 -15.52 -7.15
C SER A 30 22.04 -15.01 -6.20
N GLY A 31 22.05 -13.71 -5.90
CA GLY A 31 20.98 -13.05 -5.15
C GLY A 31 19.62 -13.06 -5.87
N ALA A 32 19.60 -13.25 -7.20
CA ALA A 32 18.36 -13.42 -7.96
C ALA A 32 17.55 -14.64 -7.48
N LEU A 33 18.23 -15.68 -7.02
CA LEU A 33 17.61 -16.90 -6.49
C LEU A 33 16.89 -16.65 -5.16
N ILE A 34 17.28 -15.62 -4.41
CA ILE A 34 16.57 -15.18 -3.20
C ILE A 34 15.21 -14.60 -3.61
N THR A 35 15.17 -13.74 -4.63
CA THR A 35 13.92 -13.16 -5.13
C THR A 35 12.99 -14.23 -5.67
N ALA A 36 13.51 -15.17 -6.47
CA ALA A 36 12.72 -16.28 -7.00
C ALA A 36 12.13 -17.16 -5.88
N ARG A 37 12.93 -17.47 -4.86
CA ARG A 37 12.45 -18.19 -3.68
C ARG A 37 11.35 -17.43 -2.94
N LEU A 38 11.54 -16.13 -2.68
CA LEU A 38 10.54 -15.30 -2.01
C LEU A 38 9.24 -15.19 -2.83
N ALA A 39 9.33 -15.18 -4.16
CA ALA A 39 8.17 -15.19 -5.05
C ALA A 39 7.40 -16.51 -4.92
N ALA A 40 8.09 -17.65 -4.98
CA ALA A 40 7.49 -18.97 -4.79
C ALA A 40 6.86 -19.12 -3.39
N GLU A 41 7.54 -18.69 -2.32
CA GLU A 41 7.00 -18.69 -0.95
C GLU A 41 5.75 -17.80 -0.81
N ALA A 42 5.62 -16.76 -1.63
CA ALA A 42 4.44 -15.90 -1.70
C ALA A 42 3.34 -16.43 -2.65
N GLY A 43 3.50 -17.65 -3.18
CA GLY A 43 2.54 -18.25 -4.13
C GLY A 43 2.50 -17.54 -5.48
N ARG A 44 3.61 -16.90 -5.90
CA ARG A 44 3.76 -16.30 -7.22
C ARG A 44 4.42 -17.29 -8.18
N GLU A 45 4.05 -17.18 -9.45
CA GLU A 45 4.68 -17.95 -10.51
C GLU A 45 6.16 -17.59 -10.63
N VAL A 46 7.00 -18.61 -10.81
CA VAL A 46 8.43 -18.43 -11.03
C VAL A 46 8.78 -19.08 -12.35
N PHE A 47 9.40 -18.30 -13.23
CA PHE A 47 9.89 -18.75 -14.52
C PHE A 47 11.41 -18.66 -14.58
N ALA A 48 12.02 -19.50 -15.40
CA ALA A 48 13.45 -19.45 -15.64
C ALA A 48 13.77 -19.72 -17.11
N LEU A 49 14.66 -18.89 -17.66
CA LEU A 49 15.20 -19.09 -19.00
C LEU A 49 16.27 -20.19 -18.96
N PRO A 50 16.15 -21.25 -19.77
CA PRO A 50 17.20 -22.25 -19.86
C PRO A 50 18.43 -21.67 -20.56
N GLY A 51 19.60 -22.25 -20.27
CA GLY A 51 20.85 -21.90 -20.94
C GLY A 51 21.78 -23.10 -21.08
N SER A 52 22.92 -22.90 -21.75
CA SER A 52 23.95 -23.94 -21.91
C SER A 52 24.40 -24.48 -20.55
N ILE A 53 24.55 -25.80 -20.43
CA ILE A 53 25.10 -26.46 -19.22
C ILE A 53 26.56 -26.06 -18.94
N HIS A 54 27.26 -25.54 -19.95
CA HIS A 54 28.62 -25.03 -19.83
C HIS A 54 28.66 -23.58 -19.33
N ASN A 55 27.55 -22.84 -19.37
CA ASN A 55 27.45 -21.50 -18.81
C ASN A 55 27.23 -21.60 -17.28
N PRO A 56 28.17 -21.14 -16.43
CA PRO A 56 28.00 -21.15 -14.98
C PRO A 56 26.81 -20.30 -14.52
N LEU A 57 26.39 -19.29 -15.30
CA LEU A 57 25.21 -18.47 -15.01
C LEU A 57 23.88 -19.16 -15.31
N ALA A 58 23.88 -20.29 -16.01
CA ALA A 58 22.65 -21.07 -16.24
C ALA A 58 22.32 -22.01 -15.07
N ARG A 59 23.29 -22.27 -14.18
CA ARG A 59 23.16 -23.30 -13.11
C ARG A 59 22.03 -23.01 -12.13
N GLY A 60 21.80 -21.75 -11.79
CA GLY A 60 20.69 -21.33 -10.92
C GLY A 60 19.34 -21.47 -11.62
N CYS A 61 19.23 -21.09 -12.90
CA CYS A 61 18.03 -21.29 -13.70
C CYS A 61 17.66 -22.77 -13.81
N HIS A 62 18.62 -23.64 -14.13
CA HIS A 62 18.40 -25.09 -14.18
C HIS A 62 17.95 -25.68 -12.84
N ARG A 63 18.47 -25.15 -11.72
CA ARG A 63 18.00 -25.57 -10.40
C ARG A 63 16.56 -25.16 -10.17
N LEU A 64 16.20 -23.89 -10.46
CA LEU A 64 14.82 -23.42 -10.36
C LEU A 64 13.86 -24.29 -11.17
N ILE A 65 14.22 -24.65 -12.40
CA ILE A 65 13.40 -25.51 -13.26
C ILE A 65 13.20 -26.89 -12.63
N ARG A 66 14.25 -27.49 -12.04
CA ARG A 66 14.14 -28.76 -11.30
C ARG A 66 13.28 -28.65 -10.04
N ASP A 67 13.30 -27.48 -9.41
CA ASP A 67 12.52 -27.18 -8.21
C ASP A 67 11.06 -26.81 -8.56
N GLY A 68 10.68 -26.84 -9.84
CA GLY A 68 9.31 -26.64 -10.31
C GLY A 68 9.01 -25.28 -10.94
N ALA A 69 10.01 -24.40 -11.12
CA ALA A 69 9.82 -23.19 -11.90
C ALA A 69 9.49 -23.52 -13.37
N GLY A 70 8.58 -22.76 -13.96
CA GLY A 70 8.23 -22.90 -15.37
C GLY A 70 9.44 -22.59 -16.26
N LEU A 71 9.81 -23.52 -17.13
CA LEU A 71 10.76 -23.24 -18.21
C LEU A 71 10.04 -22.38 -19.25
N VAL A 72 10.65 -21.26 -19.62
CA VAL A 72 10.15 -20.41 -20.71
C VAL A 72 11.28 -20.05 -21.66
N GLU A 73 10.95 -19.87 -22.93
CA GLU A 73 11.88 -19.45 -23.99
C GLU A 73 11.47 -18.13 -24.65
N SER A 74 10.25 -17.66 -24.40
CA SER A 74 9.66 -16.47 -25.00
C SER A 74 8.85 -15.64 -24.01
N ALA A 75 8.56 -14.38 -24.36
CA ALA A 75 7.73 -13.50 -23.53
C ALA A 75 6.26 -13.97 -23.54
N GLU A 76 5.82 -14.54 -24.66
CA GLU A 76 4.49 -15.07 -24.88
C GLU A 76 4.17 -16.20 -23.90
N GLU A 77 5.14 -17.08 -23.61
CA GLU A 77 4.98 -18.15 -22.62
C GLU A 77 4.81 -17.60 -21.19
N VAL A 78 5.56 -16.55 -20.83
CA VAL A 78 5.39 -15.88 -19.53
C VAL A 78 4.02 -15.23 -19.43
N LEU A 79 3.59 -14.53 -20.48
CA LEU A 79 2.27 -13.91 -20.56
C LEU A 79 1.16 -14.95 -20.45
N ALA A 80 1.27 -16.08 -21.15
CA ALA A 80 0.33 -17.17 -21.06
C ALA A 80 0.24 -17.76 -19.64
N GLY A 81 1.38 -17.91 -18.95
CA GLY A 81 1.44 -18.41 -17.58
C GLY A 81 0.74 -17.50 -16.56
N VAL A 82 0.83 -16.17 -16.73
CA VAL A 82 0.19 -15.20 -15.82
C VAL A 82 -1.20 -14.76 -16.23
N ALA A 83 -1.61 -15.01 -17.48
CA ALA A 83 -2.87 -14.49 -18.04
C ALA A 83 -4.12 -14.83 -17.20
N PRO A 84 -4.31 -16.07 -16.69
CA PRO A 84 -5.50 -16.38 -15.88
C PRO A 84 -5.56 -15.54 -14.60
N LEU A 85 -4.45 -15.47 -13.85
CA LEU A 85 -4.36 -14.71 -12.61
C LEU A 85 -4.46 -13.20 -12.87
N ALA A 86 -3.86 -12.71 -13.97
CA ALA A 86 -3.95 -11.31 -14.37
C ALA A 86 -5.39 -10.93 -14.74
N ALA A 87 -6.13 -11.80 -15.41
CA ALA A 87 -7.53 -11.59 -15.75
C ALA A 87 -8.40 -11.54 -14.48
N GLU A 88 -8.23 -12.51 -13.57
CA GLU A 88 -8.94 -12.54 -12.28
C GLU A 88 -8.67 -11.27 -11.47
N LEU A 89 -7.39 -10.86 -11.36
CA LEU A 89 -7.02 -9.62 -10.67
C LEU A 89 -7.62 -8.40 -11.36
N ALA A 90 -7.60 -8.34 -12.69
CA ALA A 90 -8.16 -7.23 -13.44
C ALA A 90 -9.68 -7.13 -13.28
N ASP A 91 -10.40 -8.27 -13.26
CA ASP A 91 -11.84 -8.32 -12.99
C ASP A 91 -12.15 -7.93 -11.55
N ALA A 92 -11.38 -8.40 -10.58
CA ALA A 92 -11.52 -8.00 -9.17
C ALA A 92 -11.25 -6.50 -8.97
N LEU A 93 -10.21 -5.95 -9.60
CA LEU A 93 -9.90 -4.52 -9.55
C LEU A 93 -10.97 -3.69 -10.26
N ARG A 94 -11.43 -4.11 -11.44
CA ARG A 94 -12.58 -3.49 -12.12
C ARG A 94 -13.80 -3.52 -11.22
N GLY A 95 -14.08 -4.66 -10.59
CA GLY A 95 -15.15 -4.80 -9.60
C GLY A 95 -15.00 -3.83 -8.43
N ARG A 96 -13.79 -3.60 -7.91
CA ARG A 96 -13.55 -2.66 -6.80
C ARG A 96 -13.56 -1.18 -7.22
N LEU A 97 -13.17 -0.89 -8.45
CA LEU A 97 -13.17 0.46 -9.02
C LEU A 97 -14.56 0.87 -9.52
N HIS A 98 -15.36 -0.10 -9.99
CA HIS A 98 -16.73 0.08 -10.47
C HIS A 98 -17.79 -0.22 -9.41
N ALA A 99 -17.45 -0.98 -8.37
CA ALA A 99 -18.20 -0.88 -7.13
C ALA A 99 -18.28 0.63 -6.86
N PRO A 100 -19.46 1.17 -6.52
CA PRO A 100 -19.44 2.41 -5.78
C PRO A 100 -18.40 2.13 -4.72
N THR A 101 -17.35 2.96 -4.61
CA THR A 101 -16.56 2.97 -3.40
C THR A 101 -17.63 2.81 -2.35
N GLU A 102 -17.59 1.75 -1.53
CA GLU A 102 -18.17 1.90 -0.23
C GLU A 102 -17.32 3.07 0.29
N ARG A 103 -17.78 4.29 -0.03
CA ARG A 103 -17.87 5.42 0.86
C ARG A 103 -18.10 4.68 2.15
N ILE A 104 -17.01 4.46 2.89
CA ILE A 104 -17.04 4.01 4.28
C ILE A 104 -18.27 4.70 4.77
N ALA A 105 -19.37 3.92 4.96
CA ALA A 105 -20.73 4.41 4.75
C ALA A 105 -20.70 5.90 4.88
N GLU A 106 -20.80 6.64 3.76
CA GLU A 106 -21.10 8.05 3.89
C GLU A 106 -22.41 8.03 4.72
N HIS A 107 -22.33 8.03 6.06
CA HIS A 107 -22.30 9.29 6.74
C HIS A 107 -21.72 10.29 5.73
N THR A 108 -22.59 10.76 4.84
CA THR A 108 -23.15 12.07 5.09
C THR A 108 -23.22 12.24 6.61
N GLY A 109 -22.05 12.49 7.24
CA GLY A 109 -21.88 13.64 8.05
C GLY A 109 -22.43 14.71 7.14
N ALA A 110 -23.75 14.88 7.22
CA ALA A 110 -24.37 16.15 6.99
C ALA A 110 -23.40 17.09 7.65
N THR A 111 -22.71 17.93 6.87
CA THR A 111 -21.81 18.95 7.39
C THR A 111 -22.48 19.45 8.66
N PRO A 112 -21.94 19.16 9.86
CA PRO A 112 -22.73 19.30 11.06
C PRO A 112 -23.22 20.74 11.07
N CYS A 113 -24.54 20.88 10.97
CA CYS A 113 -25.15 22.20 10.87
C CYS A 113 -25.16 22.74 12.29
N PHE A 114 -24.01 23.26 12.71
CA PHE A 114 -23.90 23.88 14.00
C PHE A 114 -24.76 25.15 13.96
N PRO A 115 -25.79 25.27 14.81
CA PRO A 115 -26.63 26.46 14.84
C PRO A 115 -25.85 27.69 15.34
N ASP A 116 -24.76 27.46 16.08
CA ASP A 116 -23.87 28.50 16.61
C ASP A 116 -22.73 28.83 15.63
N SER A 117 -22.59 30.12 15.31
CA SER A 117 -21.55 30.65 14.43
C SER A 117 -20.13 30.36 14.90
N ASP A 118 -19.90 30.22 16.21
CA ASP A 118 -18.56 29.96 16.75
C ASP A 118 -18.15 28.50 16.52
N TYR A 119 -19.09 27.56 16.64
CA TYR A 119 -18.84 26.15 16.30
C TYR A 119 -18.60 25.98 14.79
N GLN A 120 -19.27 26.76 13.95
CA GLN A 120 -18.99 26.77 12.51
C GLN A 120 -17.58 27.28 12.18
N ARG A 121 -17.14 28.37 12.82
CA ARG A 121 -15.77 28.90 12.67
C ARG A 121 -14.74 27.88 13.12
N LEU A 122 -14.98 27.24 14.26
CA LEU A 122 -14.12 26.20 14.82
C LEU A 122 -14.02 25.00 13.88
N TRP A 123 -15.15 24.53 13.36
CA TRP A 123 -15.19 23.48 12.36
C TRP A 123 -14.35 23.88 11.14
N GLN A 124 -14.60 25.04 10.54
CA GLN A 124 -13.85 25.56 9.37
C GLN A 124 -12.35 25.73 9.62
N ALA A 125 -11.94 26.01 10.87
CA ALA A 125 -10.55 26.11 11.26
C ALA A 125 -9.84 24.75 11.41
N LEU A 126 -10.58 23.66 11.62
CA LEU A 126 -10.00 22.31 11.68
C LEU A 126 -9.91 21.70 10.28
N GLY A 127 -8.84 20.96 10.01
CA GLY A 127 -8.72 20.11 8.82
C GLY A 127 -8.70 18.62 9.20
N HIS A 128 -8.45 17.76 8.20
CA HIS A 128 -8.12 16.36 8.47
C HIS A 128 -6.66 16.17 8.95
N ASP A 129 -5.82 17.20 8.81
CA ASP A 129 -4.45 17.22 9.33
C ASP A 129 -4.39 17.71 10.80
N PRO A 130 -3.50 17.13 11.65
CA PRO A 130 -3.38 17.49 13.07
C PRO A 130 -3.05 18.96 13.34
N THR A 131 -4.02 19.71 13.86
CA THR A 131 -3.91 21.15 14.14
C THR A 131 -3.68 21.40 15.64
N CYS A 132 -2.74 22.28 16.01
CA CYS A 132 -2.51 22.63 17.43
C CYS A 132 -3.49 23.72 17.91
N MET A 133 -3.70 23.79 19.23
CA MET A 133 -4.63 24.75 19.85
C MET A 133 -4.32 26.21 19.46
N ASP A 134 -3.05 26.62 19.45
CA ASP A 134 -2.65 27.99 19.11
C ASP A 134 -3.06 28.38 17.68
N SER A 135 -2.97 27.44 16.73
CA SER A 135 -3.40 27.66 15.35
C SER A 135 -4.92 27.76 15.24
N VAL A 136 -5.65 26.97 16.04
CA VAL A 136 -7.12 27.04 16.10
C VAL A 136 -7.55 28.41 16.64
N ILE A 137 -6.94 28.87 17.74
CA ILE A 137 -7.22 30.18 18.34
C ILE A 137 -6.91 31.30 17.34
N ALA A 138 -5.74 31.26 16.70
CA ALA A 138 -5.34 32.28 15.73
C ALA A 138 -6.28 32.38 14.52
N ARG A 139 -6.86 31.25 14.07
CA ARG A 139 -7.76 31.19 12.92
C ARG A 139 -9.21 31.54 13.25
N THR A 140 -9.65 31.25 14.46
CA THR A 140 -11.05 31.43 14.89
C THR A 140 -11.30 32.75 15.60
N GLY A 141 -10.26 33.33 16.22
CA GLY A 141 -10.39 34.49 17.11
C GLY A 141 -11.04 34.16 18.45
N LEU A 142 -11.30 32.88 18.76
CA LEU A 142 -11.88 32.44 20.02
C LEU A 142 -10.86 32.44 21.14
N THR A 143 -11.32 32.61 22.38
CA THR A 143 -10.44 32.44 23.55
C THR A 143 -10.07 30.97 23.73
N ALA A 144 -8.91 30.70 24.35
CA ALA A 144 -8.47 29.33 24.63
C ALA A 144 -9.50 28.53 25.45
N ALA A 145 -10.18 29.18 26.40
CA ALA A 145 -11.22 28.56 27.21
C ALA A 145 -12.46 28.17 26.38
N ALA A 146 -12.92 29.07 25.50
CA ALA A 146 -14.05 28.80 24.62
C ALA A 146 -13.72 27.68 23.62
N ALA A 147 -12.57 27.77 22.93
CA ALA A 147 -12.12 26.77 21.98
C ALA A 147 -11.96 25.39 22.64
N SER A 148 -11.36 25.31 23.83
CA SER A 148 -11.19 24.05 24.57
C SER A 148 -12.53 23.39 24.92
N SER A 149 -13.47 24.17 25.46
CA SER A 149 -14.80 23.67 25.82
C SER A 149 -15.57 23.14 24.60
N MET A 150 -15.52 23.86 23.49
CA MET A 150 -16.21 23.50 22.26
C MET A 150 -15.57 22.29 21.57
N LEU A 151 -14.23 22.21 21.54
CA LEU A 151 -13.51 21.06 20.99
C LEU A 151 -13.81 19.78 21.78
N LEU A 152 -13.91 19.88 23.10
CA LEU A 152 -14.29 18.76 23.96
C LEU A 152 -15.72 18.28 23.65
N ALA A 153 -16.68 19.21 23.50
CA ALA A 153 -18.04 18.85 23.10
C ALA A 153 -18.06 18.16 21.73
N MET A 154 -17.33 18.69 20.75
CA MET A 154 -17.22 18.10 19.41
C MET A 154 -16.48 16.75 19.41
N GLU A 155 -15.56 16.51 20.33
CA GLU A 155 -14.90 15.22 20.51
C GLU A 155 -15.87 14.18 21.07
N LEU A 156 -16.65 14.55 22.08
CA LEU A 156 -17.68 13.71 22.70
C LEU A 156 -18.78 13.34 21.69
N ASP A 157 -19.17 14.29 20.84
CA ASP A 157 -20.13 14.07 19.75
C ASP A 157 -19.52 13.32 18.55
N GLY A 158 -18.21 13.06 18.58
CA GLY A 158 -17.52 12.27 17.56
C GLY A 158 -17.14 13.01 16.28
N TYR A 159 -17.26 14.34 16.25
CA TYR A 159 -16.85 15.17 15.09
C TYR A 159 -15.34 15.45 15.06
N VAL A 160 -14.68 15.48 16.23
CA VAL A 160 -13.26 15.80 16.37
C VAL A 160 -12.53 14.65 17.08
N ALA A 161 -11.26 14.45 16.75
CA ALA A 161 -10.35 13.57 17.48
C ALA A 161 -9.21 14.37 18.09
N VAL A 162 -8.77 13.97 19.29
CA VAL A 162 -7.55 14.50 19.91
C VAL A 162 -6.47 13.44 19.92
N GLU A 163 -5.38 13.71 19.22
CA GLU A 163 -4.19 12.86 19.21
C GLU A 163 -2.96 13.66 19.62
N ARG A 164 -2.33 13.28 20.73
CA ARG A 164 -1.09 13.90 21.22
C ARG A 164 -1.20 15.43 21.37
N GLY A 165 -2.36 15.91 21.82
CA GLY A 165 -2.64 17.33 22.02
C GLY A 165 -2.92 18.12 20.73
N ARG A 166 -3.20 17.43 19.62
CA ARG A 166 -3.61 18.03 18.34
C ARG A 166 -5.01 17.56 17.96
N TYR A 167 -5.73 18.42 17.25
CA TYR A 167 -7.13 18.24 16.89
C TYR A 167 -7.25 17.95 15.39
N THR A 168 -8.05 16.94 15.03
CA THR A 168 -8.38 16.58 13.64
C THR A 168 -9.88 16.38 13.49
N ARG A 169 -10.41 16.66 12.29
CA ARG A 169 -11.79 16.27 11.95
C ARG A 169 -11.87 14.77 11.73
N LYS A 170 -12.83 14.12 12.38
CA LYS A 170 -13.22 12.75 12.04
C LYS A 170 -14.07 12.76 10.75
N PRO A 171 -13.86 11.80 9.84
CA PRO A 171 -14.68 11.66 8.64
C PRO A 171 -16.14 11.31 8.98
#